data_AF-A0A422QCP8-F1
#
_entry.id   AF-A0A422QCP8-F1
#
_cell.length_a   1.000
_cell.length_b   1.000
_cell.length_c   1.000
_cell.angle_alpha   90.00
_cell.angle_beta   90.00
_cell.angle_gamma   90.00
#
_symmetry.space_group_name_H-M   'P 1'
#
loop_
_entity.id
_entity.type
_entity.pdbx_description
1 polymer ?
#
loop_
_entity_poly.entity_id
_entity_poly.type
_entity_poly.pdbx_seq_one_letter_code
_entity_poly.pdbx_strand_id
1 'polypeptide(L)'
;MQSLRRALSLSSETGDMEGICHATMQLGQACKSNGDEEMALQYFRANFQAACRQQNQDLEDQARVALGFALGEHYFKHAGGGRGYVPIVCYDVKAQLEWMSKGVL
;
A
#
# COMPACT_ATOMS: atom_id res chain seq x y z
N MET A 1 2.18 3.32 -17.91
CA MET A 1 1.88 4.22 -16.77
C MET A 1 1.22 5.54 -17.16
N GLN A 2 1.61 6.24 -18.23
CA GLN A 2 0.98 7.53 -18.60
C GLN A 2 -0.54 7.43 -18.84
N SER A 3 -1.01 6.40 -19.54
CA SER A 3 -2.45 6.17 -19.75
C SER A 3 -3.21 5.95 -18.44
N LEU A 4 -2.61 5.24 -17.48
CA LEU A 4 -3.20 5.02 -16.15
C LEU A 4 -3.27 6.30 -15.32
N ARG A 5 -2.24 7.16 -15.40
CA ARG A 5 -2.26 8.48 -14.75
C ARG A 5 -3.33 9.40 -15.35
N ARG A 6 -3.54 9.32 -16.67
CA ARG A 6 -4.64 10.04 -17.33
C ARG A 6 -6.01 9.50 -16.89
N ALA A 7 -6.18 8.18 -16.87
CA ALA A 7 -7.41 7.55 -16.38
C ALA A 7 -7.70 7.95 -14.93
N LEU A 8 -6.68 7.94 -14.06
CA LEU A 8 -6.81 8.41 -12.69
C LEU A 8 -7.26 9.87 -12.59
N SER A 9 -6.70 10.77 -13.42
CA SER A 9 -7.10 12.19 -13.47
C SER A 9 -8.57 12.32 -13.87
N LEU A 10 -8.96 11.69 -14.98
CA LEU A 10 -10.32 11.73 -15.50
C LEU A 10 -11.33 11.18 -14.49
N SER A 11 -11.08 10.00 -13.92
CA SER A 11 -11.96 9.41 -12.91
C SER A 11 -12.01 10.25 -11.62
N SER A 12 -10.94 10.97 -11.27
CA SER A 12 -10.95 11.92 -10.15
C SER A 12 -11.80 13.16 -10.45
N GLU A 13 -11.74 13.67 -11.68
CA GLU A 13 -12.54 14.82 -12.13
C GLU A 13 -14.04 14.48 -12.21
N THR A 14 -14.38 13.26 -12.61
CA THR A 14 -15.77 12.81 -12.73
C THR A 14 -16.34 12.22 -11.43
N GLY A 15 -15.51 11.99 -10.41
CA GLY A 15 -15.92 11.34 -9.16
C GLY A 15 -16.14 9.82 -9.32
N ASP A 16 -15.64 9.22 -10.38
CA ASP A 16 -15.71 7.78 -10.65
C ASP A 16 -14.75 7.01 -9.73
N MET A 17 -15.27 6.57 -8.57
CA MET A 17 -14.49 5.81 -7.60
C MET A 17 -14.03 4.45 -8.13
N GLU A 18 -14.73 3.85 -9.09
CA GLU A 18 -14.38 2.53 -9.63
C GLU A 18 -13.16 2.65 -10.53
N GLY A 19 -13.16 3.65 -11.42
CA GLY A 19 -12.01 4.01 -12.24
C GLY A 19 -10.81 4.44 -11.41
N ILE A 20 -11.02 5.17 -10.30
CA ILE A 20 -9.94 5.47 -9.34
C ILE A 20 -9.37 4.16 -8.76
N CYS A 21 -10.21 3.22 -8.32
CA CYS A 21 -9.77 1.94 -7.80
C CYS A 21 -8.93 1.18 -8.85
N HIS A 22 -9.45 0.99 -10.05
CA HIS A 22 -8.73 0.27 -11.10
C HIS A 22 -7.40 0.94 -11.47
N ALA A 23 -7.39 2.26 -11.67
CA ALA A 23 -6.19 2.99 -12.05
C ALA A 23 -5.12 2.95 -10.95
N THR A 24 -5.51 3.13 -9.68
CA THR A 24 -4.58 3.09 -8.54
C THR A 24 -4.02 1.67 -8.31
N MET A 25 -4.84 0.62 -8.44
CA MET A 25 -4.36 -0.76 -8.35
C MET A 25 -3.29 -1.07 -9.41
N GLN A 26 -3.55 -0.72 -10.67
CA GLN A 26 -2.59 -0.97 -11.76
C GLN A 26 -1.34 -0.11 -11.66
N LEU A 27 -1.46 1.15 -11.20
CA LEU A 27 -0.30 2.00 -10.93
C LEU A 27 0.55 1.43 -9.80
N GLY A 28 -0.06 0.94 -8.72
CA GLY A 28 0.65 0.28 -7.62
C GLY A 28 1.44 -0.94 -8.08
N GLN A 29 0.81 -1.81 -8.88
CA GLN A 29 1.48 -2.98 -9.46
C GLN A 29 2.63 -2.61 -10.42
N ALA A 30 2.44 -1.57 -11.24
CA ALA A 30 3.48 -1.09 -12.13
C ALA A 30 4.68 -0.52 -11.37
N CYS A 31 4.44 0.25 -10.31
CA CYS A 31 5.51 0.80 -9.46
C CYS A 31 6.27 -0.32 -8.75
N LYS A 32 5.54 -1.31 -8.20
CA LYS A 32 6.13 -2.51 -7.61
C LYS A 32 7.02 -3.26 -8.61
N SER A 33 6.54 -3.45 -9.83
CA SER A 33 7.31 -4.12 -10.91
C SER A 33 8.56 -3.34 -11.31
N ASN A 34 8.54 -2.02 -11.17
CA ASN A 34 9.68 -1.14 -11.43
C ASN A 34 10.62 -1.00 -10.21
N GLY A 35 10.33 -1.65 -9.08
CA GLY A 35 11.11 -1.54 -7.85
C GLY A 35 10.88 -0.25 -7.04
N ASP A 36 9.90 0.57 -7.44
CA ASP A 36 9.52 1.79 -6.70
C ASP A 36 8.46 1.45 -5.64
N GLU A 37 8.94 0.84 -4.55
CA GLU A 37 8.09 0.32 -3.47
C GLU A 37 7.35 1.41 -2.71
N GLU A 38 7.98 2.58 -2.49
CA GLU A 38 7.34 3.70 -1.82
C GLU A 38 6.16 4.24 -2.63
N MET A 39 6.36 4.45 -3.94
CA MET A 39 5.29 4.91 -4.82
C MET A 39 4.20 3.84 -4.99
N ALA A 40 4.57 2.55 -5.02
CA ALA A 40 3.59 1.46 -5.03
C ALA A 40 2.69 1.49 -3.79
N LEU A 41 3.28 1.66 -2.61
CA LEU A 41 2.56 1.74 -1.34
C LEU A 41 1.59 2.93 -1.32
N GLN A 42 2.00 4.09 -1.85
CA GLN A 42 1.11 5.26 -1.96
C GLN A 42 -0.11 4.96 -2.85
N TYR A 43 0.09 4.31 -4.00
CA TYR A 43 -1.02 3.95 -4.88
C TYR A 43 -1.95 2.90 -4.25
N PHE A 44 -1.43 1.89 -3.56
CA PHE A 44 -2.29 0.92 -2.85
C PHE A 44 -3.07 1.54 -1.68
N ARG A 45 -2.52 2.54 -0.99
CA ARG A 45 -3.28 3.30 0.02
C ARG A 45 -4.41 4.10 -0.61
N ALA A 46 -4.15 4.78 -1.73
CA ALA A 46 -5.17 5.51 -2.46
C ALA A 46 -6.28 4.58 -2.97
N ASN A 47 -5.91 3.40 -3.48
CA ASN A 47 -6.83 2.35 -3.91
C ASN A 47 -7.77 1.92 -2.76
N PHE A 48 -7.20 1.59 -1.60
CA PHE A 48 -7.98 1.20 -0.42
C PHE A 48 -8.94 2.31 0.04
N GLN A 49 -8.46 3.56 0.06
CA GLN A 49 -9.31 4.70 0.45
C GLN A 49 -10.48 4.91 -0.53
N ALA A 50 -10.25 4.75 -1.84
CA ALA A 50 -11.31 4.84 -2.85
C ALA A 50 -12.32 3.70 -2.71
N ALA A 51 -11.84 2.47 -2.48
CA ALA A 51 -12.70 1.29 -2.29
C ALA A 51 -13.61 1.43 -1.06
N CYS A 52 -13.07 1.89 0.08
CA CYS A 52 -13.86 2.16 1.28
C CYS A 52 -14.94 3.23 1.05
N ARG A 53 -14.66 4.26 0.24
CA ARG A 53 -15.65 5.30 -0.08
C ARG A 53 -16.78 4.80 -0.97
N GLN A 54 -16.51 3.82 -1.82
CA GLN A 54 -17.50 3.25 -2.72
C GLN A 54 -18.46 2.26 -2.02
N GLN A 55 -18.16 1.85 -0.78
CA GLN A 55 -18.89 0.82 -0.04
C GLN A 55 -19.01 -0.51 -0.81
N ASN A 56 -18.04 -0.78 -1.70
CA ASN A 56 -17.96 -2.03 -2.47
C ASN A 56 -17.01 -3.00 -1.76
N GLN A 57 -17.59 -4.03 -1.16
CA GLN A 57 -16.86 -4.97 -0.33
C GLN A 57 -15.82 -5.79 -1.10
N ASP A 58 -16.12 -6.16 -2.35
CA ASP A 58 -15.17 -6.93 -3.18
C ASP A 58 -13.93 -6.10 -3.54
N LEU A 59 -14.13 -4.82 -3.87
CA LEU A 59 -13.03 -3.89 -4.13
C LEU A 59 -12.23 -3.59 -2.86
N GLU A 60 -12.93 -3.44 -1.73
CA GLU A 60 -12.26 -3.19 -0.46
C GLU A 60 -11.38 -4.37 -0.04
N ASP A 61 -11.87 -5.59 -0.18
CA ASP A 61 -11.12 -6.81 0.16
C ASP A 61 -9.90 -6.97 -0.75
N GLN A 62 -10.05 -6.74 -2.07
CA GLN A 62 -8.93 -6.74 -3.01
C GLN A 62 -7.89 -5.68 -2.66
N ALA A 63 -8.33 -4.46 -2.38
CA ALA A 63 -7.47 -3.35 -2.01
C ALA A 63 -6.72 -3.63 -0.69
N ARG A 64 -7.41 -4.23 0.29
CA ARG A 64 -6.84 -4.58 1.59
C ARG A 64 -5.74 -5.63 1.44
N VAL A 65 -5.96 -6.65 0.61
CA VAL A 65 -4.96 -7.68 0.32
C VAL A 65 -3.73 -7.05 -0.34
N ALA A 66 -3.91 -6.25 -1.40
CA ALA A 66 -2.80 -5.62 -2.11
C ALA A 66 -1.98 -4.69 -1.19
N LEU A 67 -2.65 -3.86 -0.40
CA LEU A 67 -2.01 -2.99 0.58
C LEU A 67 -1.27 -3.80 1.67
N GLY A 68 -1.86 -4.90 2.13
CA GLY A 68 -1.24 -5.79 3.13
C GLY A 68 0.08 -6.38 2.66
N PHE A 69 0.12 -6.89 1.42
CA PHE A 69 1.37 -7.39 0.82
C PHE A 69 2.43 -6.29 0.69
N ALA A 70 2.04 -5.11 0.21
CA ALA A 70 2.96 -3.98 0.07
C ALA A 70 3.51 -3.50 1.42
N LEU A 71 2.68 -3.44 2.46
CA LEU A 71 3.11 -3.12 3.83
C LEU A 71 4.04 -4.18 4.39
N GLY A 72 3.74 -5.47 4.17
CA GLY A 72 4.59 -6.57 4.60
C GLY A 72 5.99 -6.47 3.99
N GLU A 73 6.08 -6.28 2.67
CA GLU A 73 7.35 -6.08 1.97
C GLU A 73 8.11 -4.84 2.47
N HIS A 74 7.41 -3.72 2.64
CA HIS A 74 8.00 -2.48 3.14
C HIS A 74 8.59 -2.67 4.54
N TYR A 75 7.82 -3.24 5.48
CA TYR A 75 8.30 -3.45 6.85
C TYR A 75 9.39 -4.50 6.92
N PHE A 76 9.33 -5.53 6.06
CA PHE A 76 10.39 -6.52 5.98
C PHE A 76 11.77 -5.86 5.79
N LYS A 77 11.84 -4.79 5.00
CA LYS A 77 13.08 -4.06 4.71
C LYS A 77 13.35 -2.86 5.61
N HIS A 78 12.32 -2.10 5.96
CA HIS A 78 12.50 -0.74 6.52
C HIS A 78 12.15 -0.57 7.99
N ALA A 79 11.65 -1.62 8.64
CA ALA A 79 11.31 -1.58 10.06
C ALA A 79 12.47 -1.09 10.96
N GLY A 80 12.11 -0.41 12.05
CA GLY A 80 13.02 -0.04 13.14
C GLY A 80 14.19 0.83 12.68
N GLY A 81 13.89 1.84 11.85
CA GLY A 81 14.88 2.79 11.31
C GLY A 81 15.69 2.25 10.14
N GLY A 82 15.11 1.38 9.31
CA GLY A 82 15.81 0.78 8.16
C GLY A 82 16.57 -0.51 8.47
N ARG A 83 16.45 -1.05 9.69
CA ARG A 83 17.06 -2.34 10.07
C ARG A 83 16.37 -3.53 9.43
N GLY A 84 15.08 -3.38 9.10
CA GLY A 84 14.24 -4.45 8.59
C GLY A 84 13.65 -5.32 9.69
N TYR A 85 12.61 -6.06 9.34
CA TYR A 85 11.79 -6.81 10.29
C TYR A 85 12.57 -7.94 10.97
N VAL A 86 13.32 -8.72 10.18
CA VAL A 86 14.01 -9.92 10.66
C VAL A 86 15.02 -9.60 11.78
N PRO A 87 15.90 -8.58 11.65
CA PRO A 87 16.83 -8.27 12.73
C PRO A 87 16.16 -7.84 14.04
N ILE A 88 15.06 -7.11 13.96
CA ILE A 88 14.30 -6.66 15.14
C ILE A 88 13.74 -7.86 15.89
N VAL A 89 13.08 -8.77 15.16
CA VAL A 89 12.39 -9.91 15.78
C VAL A 89 13.35 -10.99 16.25
N CYS A 90 14.44 -11.24 15.52
CA CYS A 90 15.35 -12.32 15.87
C CYS A 90 16.40 -11.94 16.92
N TYR A 91 16.79 -10.66 16.99
CA TYR A 91 17.98 -10.27 17.76
C TYR A 91 17.79 -9.07 18.70
N ASP A 92 16.63 -8.39 18.66
CA ASP A 92 16.36 -7.20 19.49
C ASP A 92 14.97 -7.30 20.17
N VAL A 93 14.86 -8.19 21.15
CA VAL A 93 13.63 -8.45 21.92
C VAL A 93 13.04 -7.17 22.52
N LYS A 94 13.88 -6.21 22.91
CA LYS A 94 13.41 -4.93 23.45
C LYS A 94 12.71 -4.12 22.35
N ALA A 95 13.33 -3.95 21.18
CA ALA A 95 12.69 -3.27 20.06
C ALA A 95 11.43 -4.00 19.59
N GLN A 96 11.41 -5.33 19.60
CA GLN A 96 10.22 -6.12 19.26
C GLN A 96 9.05 -5.85 20.25
N LEU A 97 9.31 -5.83 21.55
CA LEU A 97 8.30 -5.54 22.58
C LEU A 97 7.78 -4.09 22.50
N GLU A 98 8.67 -3.13 22.25
CA GLU A 98 8.27 -1.74 22.02
C GLU A 98 7.40 -1.59 20.78
N TRP A 99 7.71 -2.31 19.70
CA TRP A 99 6.89 -2.35 18.50
C TRP A 99 5.49 -2.93 18.78
N MET A 100 5.41 -4.12 19.40
CA MET A 100 4.13 -4.77 19.68
C MET A 100 3.23 -3.96 20.61
N SER A 101 3.82 -3.17 21.51
CA SER A 101 3.06 -2.32 22.45
C SER A 101 2.61 -0.98 21.86
N LYS A 102 3.35 -0.40 20.91
CA LYS A 102 3.08 0.93 20.35
C LYS A 102 2.46 0.89 18.95
N GLY A 103 2.58 -0.23 18.24
CA GLY A 103 2.06 -0.40 16.88
C GLY A 103 2.82 0.36 15.79
N VAL A 104 4.02 0.89 16.08
CA VAL A 104 4.82 1.68 15.13
C VAL A 104 6.14 0.97 14.83
N LEU A 105 6.38 0.70 13.54
CA LEU A 105 7.62 0.17 12.95
C LEU A 105 8.50 1.29 12.41
#